data_AF-A0A2E8D3L6-F1
#
_entry.id   AF-A0A2E8D3L6-F1
#
_cell.length_a   1.000
_cell.length_b   1.000
_cell.length_c   1.000
_cell.angle_alpha   90.00
_cell.angle_beta   90.00
_cell.angle_gamma   90.00
#
_symmetry.space_group_name_H-M   'P 1'
#
loop_
_entity.id
_entity.type
_entity.pdbx_description
1 polymer ?
#
loop_
_entity_poly.entity_id
_entity_poly.type
_entity_poly.pdbx_seq_one_letter_code
_entity_poly.pdbx_strand_id
1 'polypeptide(L)'
;MQYGNVPNHFHVTMVSDDRSRMVDLGDTSFEQLDLSLLPKLPAHPHPSRDFVPAMVGHVYLVHTADRNTDLYALFRVDQLNPDRSCDISWKRSKAPGIPAPGTAEPKLKAQRRVWPSRRNACGSDCGRNTQPSGMPYSSGFGPSLSTSR
;
A
#
# COMPACT_ATOMS: atom_id res chain seq x y z
N MET A 1 8.59 -12.40 -25.83
CA MET A 1 8.04 -11.64 -24.69
C MET A 1 9.10 -11.65 -23.60
N GLN A 2 9.76 -10.53 -23.38
CA GLN A 2 10.85 -10.41 -22.41
C GLN A 2 10.20 -10.17 -21.05
N TYR A 3 10.23 -11.16 -20.16
CA TYR A 3 9.78 -10.99 -18.79
C TYR A 3 10.81 -10.10 -18.09
N GLY A 4 10.52 -8.80 -18.04
CA GLY A 4 11.37 -7.81 -17.41
C GLY A 4 11.52 -8.14 -15.94
N ASN A 5 12.72 -8.56 -15.57
CA ASN A 5 13.12 -8.65 -14.17
C ASN A 5 13.26 -7.20 -13.70
N VAL A 6 12.20 -6.65 -13.12
CA VAL A 6 12.26 -5.29 -12.57
C VAL A 6 13.10 -5.39 -11.29
N PRO A 7 14.24 -4.67 -11.20
CA PRO A 7 15.06 -4.68 -10.00
C PRO A 7 14.20 -4.36 -8.77
N ASN A 8 14.50 -5.00 -7.64
CA ASN A 8 13.87 -4.70 -6.35
C ASN A 8 12.35 -4.94 -6.31
N HIS A 9 11.84 -5.94 -7.03
CA HIS A 9 10.45 -6.36 -6.92
C HIS A 9 10.38 -7.82 -6.47
N PHE A 10 9.44 -8.11 -5.58
CA PHE A 10 9.06 -9.49 -5.35
C PHE A 10 8.16 -9.97 -6.46
N HIS A 11 8.53 -11.13 -6.99
CA HIS A 11 7.75 -11.87 -7.94
C HIS A 11 7.31 -13.17 -7.29
N VAL A 12 6.03 -13.27 -6.98
CA VAL A 12 5.45 -14.50 -6.44
C VAL A 12 5.01 -15.35 -7.62
N THR A 13 5.85 -16.31 -8.01
CA THR A 13 5.49 -17.38 -8.94
C THR A 13 5.00 -18.57 -8.15
N MET A 14 3.76 -18.96 -8.36
CA MET A 14 3.23 -20.18 -7.79
C MET A 14 3.00 -21.22 -8.87
N VAL A 15 2.83 -22.48 -8.47
CA VAL A 15 2.62 -23.61 -9.38
C VAL A 15 1.30 -23.39 -10.15
N SER A 16 1.13 -24.08 -11.28
CA SER A 16 0.11 -23.81 -12.31
C SER A 16 -1.35 -23.66 -11.84
N ASP A 17 -1.70 -24.09 -10.63
CA ASP A 17 -3.05 -24.05 -10.05
C ASP A 17 -3.19 -23.16 -8.81
N ASP A 18 -2.10 -22.58 -8.32
CA ASP A 18 -2.10 -21.73 -7.14
C ASP A 18 -2.64 -20.34 -7.46
N ARG A 19 -3.51 -19.83 -6.58
CA ARG A 19 -4.06 -18.48 -6.66
C ARG A 19 -3.53 -17.71 -5.47
N SER A 20 -2.46 -16.95 -5.70
CA SER A 20 -1.82 -16.19 -4.62
C SER A 20 -1.91 -14.70 -4.82
N ARG A 21 -2.15 -13.96 -3.74
CA ARG A 21 -2.20 -12.50 -3.75
C ARG A 21 -1.27 -11.93 -2.70
N MET A 22 -0.59 -10.84 -3.02
CA MET A 22 0.36 -10.18 -2.12
C MET A 22 -0.01 -8.71 -1.89
N VAL A 23 0.12 -8.26 -0.64
CA VAL A 23 -0.10 -6.87 -0.24
C VAL A 23 1.00 -6.41 0.70
N ASP A 24 1.52 -5.21 0.46
CA ASP A 24 2.41 -4.50 1.39
C ASP A 24 1.60 -3.92 2.55
N LEU A 25 1.98 -4.27 3.78
CA LEU A 25 1.40 -3.74 5.02
C LEU A 25 2.16 -2.50 5.54
N GLY A 26 3.28 -2.15 4.91
CA GLY A 26 4.13 -1.02 5.23
C GLY A 26 5.28 -1.38 6.20
N ASP A 27 5.98 -0.33 6.63
CA ASP A 27 7.07 -0.41 7.61
C ASP A 27 6.53 -0.71 9.01
N THR A 28 6.59 -1.99 9.40
CA THR A 28 6.10 -2.50 10.68
C THR A 28 6.88 -3.75 11.10
N SER A 29 6.62 -4.25 12.31
CA SER A 29 7.21 -5.49 12.81
C SER A 29 6.15 -6.57 13.05
N PHE A 30 6.56 -7.83 13.15
CA PHE A 30 5.63 -8.94 13.40
C PHE A 30 4.92 -8.82 14.75
N GLU A 31 5.56 -8.18 15.72
CA GLU A 31 5.05 -7.98 17.08
C GLU A 31 4.00 -6.86 17.15
N GLN A 32 4.10 -5.89 16.25
CA GLN A 32 3.17 -4.77 16.15
C GLN A 32 1.91 -5.12 15.35
N LEU A 33 1.99 -6.14 14.50
CA LEU A 33 0.87 -6.60 13.70
C LEU A 33 -0.09 -7.46 14.52
N ASP A 34 -1.31 -6.96 14.70
CA ASP A 34 -2.42 -7.78 15.16
C ASP A 34 -2.91 -8.70 14.03
N LEU A 35 -2.55 -9.98 14.12
CA LEU A 35 -2.94 -11.01 13.14
C LEU A 35 -4.45 -11.13 12.98
N SER A 36 -5.24 -10.77 13.99
CA SER A 36 -6.70 -10.80 13.92
C SER A 36 -7.30 -9.65 13.10
N LEU A 37 -6.52 -8.58 12.91
CA LEU A 37 -6.90 -7.39 12.15
C LEU A 37 -6.31 -7.36 10.74
N LEU A 38 -5.62 -8.43 10.31
CA LEU A 38 -5.09 -8.51 8.97
C LEU A 38 -6.20 -8.35 7.94
N PRO A 39 -5.94 -7.60 6.84
CA PRO A 39 -6.93 -7.45 5.79
C PRO A 39 -7.26 -8.83 5.21
N LYS A 40 -8.56 -9.12 5.07
CA LYS A 40 -9.00 -10.28 4.30
C LYS A 40 -8.62 -10.03 2.85
N LEU A 41 -7.62 -10.76 2.40
CA LEU A 41 -7.10 -10.65 1.05
C LEU A 41 -7.75 -11.76 0.24
N PRO A 42 -8.66 -11.48 -0.71
CA PRO A 42 -9.21 -12.54 -1.54
C PRO A 42 -8.13 -12.99 -2.53
N ALA A 43 -7.94 -14.30 -2.62
CA ALA A 43 -7.13 -14.92 -3.67
C ALA A 43 -7.64 -14.51 -5.04
N HIS A 44 -6.74 -14.49 -6.02
CA HIS A 44 -7.12 -14.21 -7.40
C HIS A 44 -8.10 -15.28 -7.93
N PRO A 45 -9.01 -14.91 -8.84
CA PRO A 45 -9.97 -15.88 -9.40
C PRO A 45 -9.27 -16.96 -10.25
N HIS A 46 -8.13 -16.62 -10.85
CA HIS A 46 -7.32 -17.49 -11.69
C HIS A 46 -5.84 -17.36 -11.27
N PRO A 47 -4.99 -18.36 -11.58
CA PRO A 47 -3.54 -18.25 -11.36
C PRO A 47 -3.00 -16.98 -12.03
N SER A 48 -2.40 -16.11 -11.23
CA SER A 48 -1.89 -14.83 -11.67
C SER A 48 -0.56 -14.53 -10.97
N ARG A 49 0.14 -13.53 -11.49
CA ARG A 49 1.40 -13.05 -10.93
C ARG A 49 1.16 -11.70 -10.30
N ASP A 50 1.59 -11.57 -9.05
CA ASP A 50 1.62 -10.30 -8.35
C ASP A 50 3.06 -9.76 -8.33
N PHE A 51 3.14 -8.44 -8.51
CA PHE A 51 4.38 -7.67 -8.47
C PHE A 51 4.22 -6.61 -7.39
N VAL A 52 5.08 -6.67 -6.38
CA VAL A 52 5.12 -5.66 -5.33
C VAL A 52 6.56 -5.19 -5.14
N PRO A 53 6.80 -3.87 -5.02
CA PRO A 53 8.12 -3.34 -4.73
C PRO A 53 8.65 -3.91 -3.40
N ALA A 54 9.89 -4.37 -3.42
CA ALA A 54 10.62 -4.82 -2.23
C ALA A 54 11.20 -3.59 -1.51
N MET A 55 10.82 -3.40 -0.25
CA MET A 55 11.23 -2.28 0.59
C MET A 55 11.73 -2.83 1.92
N VAL A 56 12.96 -2.46 2.30
CA VAL A 56 13.56 -2.88 3.56
C VAL A 56 12.73 -2.36 4.73
N GLY A 57 12.53 -3.20 5.75
CA GLY A 57 11.69 -2.92 6.92
C GLY A 57 10.21 -3.24 6.72
N HIS A 58 9.74 -3.32 5.47
CA HIS A 58 8.32 -3.56 5.20
C HIS A 58 7.91 -5.02 5.44
N VAL A 59 6.68 -5.18 5.91
CA VAL A 59 6.02 -6.48 6.05
C VAL A 59 5.00 -6.66 4.94
N TYR A 60 5.01 -7.83 4.33
CA TYR A 60 4.13 -8.23 3.26
C TYR A 60 3.25 -9.38 3.72
N LEU A 61 1.98 -9.32 3.33
CA LEU A 61 1.03 -10.41 3.48
C LEU A 61 0.85 -11.13 2.16
N VAL A 62 1.10 -12.43 2.16
CA VAL A 62 0.82 -13.34 1.06
C VAL A 62 -0.35 -14.23 1.46
N HIS A 63 -1.40 -14.18 0.67
CA HIS A 63 -2.46 -15.19 0.69
C HIS A 63 -2.20 -16.17 -0.45
N THR A 64 -2.11 -17.45 -0.13
CA THR A 64 -2.01 -18.54 -1.11
C THR A 64 -3.21 -19.45 -0.95
N ALA A 65 -4.00 -19.60 -2.02
CA ALA A 65 -5.11 -20.53 -2.05
C ALA A 65 -5.00 -21.48 -3.25
N ASP A 66 -5.05 -22.78 -2.98
CA ASP A 66 -5.19 -23.83 -3.99
C ASP A 66 -6.57 -24.52 -3.82
N ARG A 67 -6.74 -25.76 -4.29
CA ARG A 67 -7.99 -26.55 -4.13
C ARG A 67 -8.17 -27.15 -2.74
N ASN A 68 -7.09 -27.38 -2.01
CA ASN A 68 -6.99 -28.14 -0.77
C ASN A 68 -6.45 -27.31 0.40
N THR A 69 -5.84 -26.16 0.14
CA THR A 69 -5.15 -25.33 1.11
C THR A 69 -5.47 -23.85 0.91
N ASP A 70 -5.54 -23.14 2.02
CA ASP A 70 -5.71 -21.70 2.08
C ASP A 70 -4.83 -21.19 3.23
N LEU A 71 -3.74 -20.52 2.86
CA LEU A 71 -2.64 -20.18 3.73
C LEU A 71 -2.33 -18.69 3.67
N TYR A 72 -2.10 -18.12 4.84
CA TYR A 72 -1.59 -16.76 4.97
C TYR A 72 -0.14 -16.84 5.49
N ALA A 73 0.75 -16.11 4.84
CA ALA A 73 2.14 -15.97 5.25
C ALA A 73 2.49 -14.50 5.33
N LEU A 74 3.16 -14.11 6.41
CA LEU A 74 3.76 -12.80 6.55
C LEU A 74 5.25 -12.95 6.31
N PHE A 75 5.84 -12.05 5.54
CA PHE A 75 7.29 -11.94 5.47
C PHE A 75 7.72 -10.49 5.58
N ARG A 76 8.88 -10.27 6.15
CA ARG A 76 9.51 -8.96 6.32
C ARG A 76 10.82 -8.95 5.57
N VAL A 77 11.12 -7.84 4.93
CA VAL A 77 12.41 -7.64 4.28
C VAL A 77 13.38 -7.06 5.29
N ASP A 78 14.37 -7.83 5.70
CA ASP A 78 15.36 -7.37 6.67
C ASP A 78 16.53 -6.67 5.97
N GLN A 79 16.96 -7.19 4.82
CA GLN A 79 17.98 -6.57 3.97
C GLN A 79 17.66 -6.79 2.50
N LEU A 80 17.94 -5.77 1.68
CA LEU A 80 17.78 -5.84 0.23
C LEU A 80 19.08 -5.34 -0.43
N ASN A 81 19.76 -6.24 -1.14
CA ASN A 81 20.88 -5.93 -2.00
C ASN A 81 20.39 -5.96 -3.44
N PRO A 82 20.18 -4.80 -4.08
CA PRO A 82 19.67 -4.74 -5.45
C PRO A 82 20.46 -5.64 -6.38
N ASP A 83 19.73 -6.40 -7.20
CA ASP A 83 20.26 -7.32 -8.20
C ASP A 83 21.15 -8.47 -7.68
N ARG A 84 21.26 -8.64 -6.35
CA ARG A 84 22.08 -9.69 -5.72
C ARG A 84 21.30 -10.61 -4.80
N SER A 85 20.73 -10.08 -3.72
CA SER A 85 20.12 -10.90 -2.67
C SER A 85 19.11 -10.13 -1.84
N CYS A 86 18.24 -10.86 -1.16
CA CYS A 86 17.29 -10.33 -0.21
C CYS A 86 17.23 -11.27 0.98
N ASP A 87 17.38 -10.70 2.18
CA ASP A 87 17.18 -11.44 3.42
C ASP A 87 15.77 -11.16 3.92
N ILE A 88 15.03 -12.24 4.18
CA ILE A 88 13.66 -12.15 4.68
C ILE A 88 13.50 -12.97 5.96
N SER A 89 12.74 -12.41 6.88
CA SER A 89 12.13 -13.15 7.99
C SER A 89 10.68 -13.44 7.64
N TRP A 90 10.13 -14.57 8.09
CA TRP A 90 8.75 -14.91 7.77
C TRP A 90 8.07 -15.68 8.88
N LYS A 91 6.74 -15.60 8.91
CA LYS A 91 5.87 -16.28 9.86
C LYS A 91 4.58 -16.71 9.16
N ARG A 92 4.21 -17.97 9.36
CA ARG A 92 2.92 -18.48 8.91
C ARG A 92 1.80 -18.00 9.85
N SER A 93 0.70 -17.51 9.29
CA SER A 93 -0.51 -17.17 10.03
C SER A 93 -1.68 -18.06 9.62
N LYS A 94 -2.70 -18.14 10.47
CA LYS A 94 -3.96 -18.81 10.12
C LYS A 94 -4.79 -17.86 9.27
N ALA A 95 -5.43 -18.39 8.22
CA ALA A 95 -6.36 -17.61 7.41
C ALA A 95 -7.51 -17.07 8.30
N PRO A 96 -7.83 -15.77 8.23
CA PRO A 96 -8.89 -15.18 9.03
C PRO A 96 -10.27 -15.66 8.56
N GLY A 97 -10.79 -16.71 9.21
CA GLY A 97 -12.16 -17.17 9.04
C GLY A 97 -12.36 -18.52 8.37
N ILE A 98 -11.32 -19.36 8.25
CA ILE A 98 -11.55 -20.80 8.07
C ILE A 98 -11.63 -21.40 9.47
N PRO A 99 -12.83 -21.68 10.02
CA PRO A 99 -12.93 -22.52 11.19
C PRO A 99 -12.22 -23.84 10.85
N ALA A 100 -11.40 -24.35 11.76
CA ALA A 100 -10.81 -25.67 11.58
C ALA A 100 -11.93 -26.66 11.21
N PRO A 101 -11.72 -27.60 10.28
CA PRO A 101 -12.74 -28.58 9.95
C PRO A 101 -13.14 -29.32 11.24
N GLY A 102 -14.31 -28.97 11.79
CA GLY A 102 -14.80 -29.46 13.10
C GLY A 102 -15.16 -28.38 14.14
N THR A 103 -14.84 -27.10 13.96
CA THR A 103 -15.27 -26.04 14.89
C THR A 103 -16.54 -25.35 14.38
N ALA A 104 -17.66 -25.55 15.07
CA ALA A 104 -18.92 -24.88 14.76
C ALA A 104 -18.76 -23.35 14.68
N GLU A 105 -19.37 -22.72 13.68
CA GLU A 105 -19.42 -21.27 13.49
C GLU A 105 -19.93 -20.56 14.77
N PRO A 106 -19.15 -19.64 15.38
CA PRO A 106 -19.75 -18.66 16.26
C PRO A 106 -20.55 -17.69 15.40
N LYS A 107 -21.87 -17.61 15.64
CA LYS A 107 -22.78 -16.63 15.03
C LYS A 107 -22.23 -15.21 15.22
N LEU A 108 -21.50 -14.70 14.23
CA LEU A 108 -20.99 -13.33 14.25
C LEU A 108 -22.18 -12.36 14.13
N LYS A 109 -22.50 -11.65 15.22
CA LYS A 109 -23.27 -10.41 15.12
C LYS A 109 -22.40 -9.38 14.39
N ALA A 110 -22.79 -9.04 13.17
CA ALA A 110 -22.12 -8.04 12.35
C ALA A 110 -22.03 -6.70 13.08
N GLN A 111 -20.86 -6.35 13.62
CA GLN A 111 -20.54 -4.99 14.00
C GLN A 111 -19.91 -4.29 12.78
N ARG A 112 -20.68 -3.41 12.14
CA ARG A 112 -20.18 -2.43 11.17
C ARG A 112 -19.21 -1.49 11.89
N ARG A 113 -17.89 -1.71 11.77
CA ARG A 113 -16.90 -0.65 12.05
C ARG A 113 -16.62 0.11 10.77
N VAL A 114 -17.08 1.35 10.75
CA VAL A 114 -16.73 2.37 9.76
C VAL A 114 -15.26 2.72 9.98
N TRP A 115 -14.43 2.55 8.95
CA TRP A 115 -13.06 3.05 8.97
C TRP A 115 -13.07 4.58 8.91
N PRO A 116 -12.34 5.31 9.78
CA PRO A 116 -12.12 6.72 9.56
C PRO A 116 -11.24 6.88 8.31
N SER A 117 -11.85 7.45 7.26
CA SER A 117 -11.16 7.88 6.05
C SER A 117 -10.04 8.85 6.45
N ARG A 118 -8.78 8.54 6.08
CA ARG A 118 -7.65 9.47 6.21
C ARG A 118 -7.98 10.71 5.37
N ARG A 119 -8.44 11.78 6.02
CA ARG A 119 -8.47 13.11 5.38
C ARG A 119 -7.05 13.62 5.32
N ASN A 120 -6.59 13.83 4.09
CA ASN A 120 -5.39 14.57 3.75
C ASN A 120 -5.38 15.90 4.50
N ALA A 121 -4.33 16.14 5.26
CA ALA A 121 -3.96 17.47 5.73
C ALA A 121 -3.44 18.26 4.52
N CYS A 122 -4.33 18.99 3.85
CA CYS A 122 -3.95 20.11 3.00
C CYS A 122 -3.91 21.35 3.88
N GLY A 123 -2.70 21.80 4.23
CA GLY A 123 -2.48 23.07 4.91
C GLY A 123 -2.79 24.23 3.97
N SER A 124 -3.97 24.80 4.12
CA SER A 124 -4.33 26.08 3.51
C SER A 124 -4.22 27.16 4.58
N ASP A 125 -3.05 27.79 4.67
CA ASP A 125 -2.89 29.05 5.40
C ASP A 125 -2.10 30.05 4.55
N CYS A 126 -2.84 30.73 3.68
CA CYS A 126 -2.48 32.04 3.16
C CYS A 126 -3.70 32.63 2.45
N GLY A 127 -4.39 33.58 3.07
CA GLY A 127 -5.43 34.34 2.37
C GLY A 127 -6.49 34.97 3.25
N ARG A 128 -6.11 36.00 4.02
CA ARG A 128 -7.08 37.05 4.39
C ARG A 128 -6.32 38.32 4.72
N ASN A 129 -6.26 39.24 3.75
CA ASN A 129 -6.18 40.64 4.11
C ASN A 129 -7.11 41.46 3.22
N THR A 130 -7.83 42.33 3.91
CA THR A 130 -9.09 42.96 3.56
C THR A 130 -8.84 44.17 2.66
N GLN A 131 -9.61 44.34 1.59
CA GLN A 131 -9.67 45.60 0.85
C GLN A 131 -10.25 46.71 1.75
N PRO A 132 -9.83 47.97 1.52
CA PRO A 132 -10.83 49.02 1.41
C PRO A 132 -10.72 49.82 0.12
N SER A 133 -11.91 50.21 -0.31
CA SER A 133 -12.33 51.11 -1.38
C SER A 133 -11.68 52.51 -1.36
N GLY A 134 -11.41 53.05 -2.55
CA GLY A 134 -11.17 54.48 -2.76
C GLY A 134 -10.68 54.79 -4.19
N MET A 135 -11.56 55.32 -5.04
CA MET A 135 -11.28 55.82 -6.40
C MET A 135 -10.56 57.20 -6.37
N PRO A 136 -10.50 57.98 -7.48
CA PRO A 136 -9.66 57.86 -8.67
C PRO A 136 -8.84 59.16 -8.94
N TYR A 137 -7.94 59.16 -9.93
CA TYR A 137 -7.77 60.18 -11.00
C TYR A 137 -6.32 60.33 -11.52
N SER A 138 -6.27 60.46 -12.85
CA SER A 138 -5.44 61.39 -13.63
C SER A 138 -3.95 61.15 -13.87
N SER A 139 -3.70 60.78 -15.13
CA SER A 139 -2.82 61.45 -16.11
C SER A 139 -1.36 61.75 -15.77
N GLY A 140 -0.46 61.27 -16.63
CA GLY A 140 0.85 61.91 -16.77
C GLY A 140 1.84 61.12 -17.63
N PHE A 141 1.95 61.49 -18.90
CA PHE A 141 3.17 61.61 -19.71
C PHE A 141 4.26 60.50 -19.66
N GLY A 142 4.60 59.95 -20.84
CA GLY A 142 5.89 59.28 -21.12
C GLY A 142 7.06 60.29 -21.14
N PRO A 143 8.18 60.06 -21.86
CA PRO A 143 8.63 58.87 -22.61
C PRO A 143 10.14 58.50 -22.37
N SER A 144 10.62 57.49 -23.12
CA SER A 144 11.93 57.44 -23.82
C SER A 144 13.23 57.00 -23.12
N LEU A 145 14.13 56.51 -23.99
CA LEU A 145 15.58 56.22 -23.90
C LEU A 145 15.94 54.85 -23.30
N SER A 146 16.22 53.81 -24.09
CA SER A 146 17.30 53.55 -25.07
C SER A 146 18.66 53.12 -24.48
N THR A 147 19.15 52.04 -25.11
CA THR A 147 20.55 51.67 -25.41
C THR A 147 21.45 50.98 -24.37
N SER A 148 22.03 49.87 -24.88
CA SER A 148 23.42 49.40 -24.74
C SER A 148 23.78 48.67 -23.44
N ARG A 149 24.48 47.53 -23.45
CA ARG A 149 25.34 46.87 -24.46
C ARG A 149 25.10 45.36 -24.50
#